data_AF-A0A951I7J1-F1
#
_entry.id   AF-A0A951I7J1-F1
#
_cell.length_a   1.000
_cell.length_b   1.000
_cell.length_c   1.000
_cell.angle_alpha   90.00
_cell.angle_beta   90.00
_cell.angle_gamma   90.00
#
_symmetry.space_group_name_H-M   'P 1'
#
loop_
_entity.id
_entity.type
_entity.pdbx_description
1 polymer ?
#
loop_
_entity_poly.entity_id
_entity_poly.type
_entity_poly.pdbx_seq_one_letter_code
_entity_poly.pdbx_strand_id
1 'polypeptide(L)'
;MPSGKILYTSLLFAGILICSYLFRNQNIQAINWTYPYCSGAANLDMSFQWKVGTEEYDKLVKLPEAEYKKYRHQRSSHTILNQYNNFGYVIIVFIARNIFFEAGDLNAVIYLQIIIHALTVILIVSLLKTRSKKLLFIFLYGLNPFIIHFVTFPFYYFWTVIPCYLFCWFYLKRKTAGVYSIVPVTLLLYLSLLIRPTTVLVIVAVYVLLFLFARGRQKLVVFLGFLGFATMAFLFDGKPKNPEKDESTVWHTAFIGFGAYPNSRNIEMKDSYLYDRYFDSTKTIVSSSPITGTFQNVSTKNAYFGFAKNQYLSLLKEEKIRLLRNASLNMLEAFSYGYIIDHKTVTYASIFVGLFIIGYAIYRRYYALGICIFCYAATYTPFYPPIPAYHFGAFLVVFILVTFLGDELLQAAVKASGRNKAR
;
A
#
# COMPACT_ATOMS: atom_id res chain seq x y z
N MET A 1 -33.91 -17.61 -12.82
CA MET A 1 -32.47 -17.50 -13.13
C MET A 1 -31.63 -16.45 -12.32
N PRO A 2 -32.05 -15.92 -11.14
CA PRO A 2 -31.14 -15.20 -10.22
C PRO A 2 -30.24 -16.10 -9.34
N SER A 3 -30.67 -17.34 -9.07
CA SER A 3 -30.04 -18.25 -8.09
C SER A 3 -28.59 -18.62 -8.42
N GLY A 4 -28.26 -18.84 -9.70
CA GLY A 4 -26.90 -19.24 -10.11
C GLY A 4 -25.82 -18.17 -9.87
N LYS A 5 -26.18 -16.88 -9.99
CA LYS A 5 -25.23 -15.78 -9.73
C LYS A 5 -24.95 -15.61 -8.24
N ILE A 6 -25.97 -15.76 -7.41
CA ILE A 6 -25.85 -15.70 -5.95
C ILE A 6 -24.95 -16.85 -5.49
N LEU A 7 -25.25 -18.08 -5.91
CA LEU A 7 -24.44 -19.26 -5.56
C LEU A 7 -22.96 -19.10 -5.95
N TYR A 8 -22.68 -18.67 -7.20
CA TYR A 8 -21.31 -18.46 -7.65
C TYR A 8 -20.57 -17.40 -6.80
N THR A 9 -21.23 -16.30 -6.49
CA THR A 9 -20.65 -15.21 -5.68
C THR A 9 -20.39 -15.68 -4.25
N SER A 10 -21.32 -16.42 -3.66
CA SER A 10 -21.17 -17.01 -2.32
C SER A 10 -20.02 -18.02 -2.26
N LEU A 11 -19.89 -18.89 -3.28
CA LEU A 11 -18.79 -19.86 -3.36
C LEU A 11 -17.44 -19.17 -3.53
N LEU A 12 -17.35 -18.12 -4.36
CA LEU A 12 -16.12 -17.34 -4.51
C LEU A 12 -15.75 -16.64 -3.19
N PHE A 13 -16.72 -16.02 -2.52
CA PHE A 13 -16.50 -15.41 -1.22
C PHE A 13 -15.98 -16.42 -0.20
N ALA A 14 -16.66 -17.57 -0.06
CA ALA A 14 -16.24 -18.65 0.83
C ALA A 14 -14.84 -19.18 0.49
N GLY A 15 -14.52 -19.35 -0.79
CA GLY A 15 -13.19 -19.78 -1.24
C GLY A 15 -12.09 -18.80 -0.81
N ILE A 16 -12.33 -17.49 -0.94
CA ILE A 16 -11.38 -16.45 -0.49
C ILE A 16 -11.21 -16.50 1.03
N LEU A 17 -12.30 -16.69 1.80
CA LEU A 17 -12.22 -16.82 3.26
C LEU A 17 -11.39 -18.04 3.67
N ILE A 18 -11.65 -19.21 3.07
CA ILE A 18 -10.92 -20.46 3.34
C ILE A 18 -9.44 -20.27 3.01
N CYS A 19 -9.11 -19.77 1.82
CA CYS A 19 -7.71 -19.50 1.46
C CYS A 19 -7.07 -18.46 2.40
N SER A 20 -7.80 -17.42 2.81
CA SER A 20 -7.29 -16.42 3.75
C SER A 20 -7.00 -17.00 5.13
N TYR A 21 -7.79 -17.98 5.57
CA TYR A 21 -7.54 -18.72 6.81
C TYR A 21 -6.30 -19.62 6.68
N LEU A 22 -6.19 -20.39 5.59
CA LEU A 22 -5.08 -21.33 5.37
C LEU A 22 -3.72 -20.66 5.17
N PHE A 23 -3.69 -19.53 4.45
CA PHE A 23 -2.44 -18.82 4.10
C PHE A 23 -2.25 -17.51 4.88
N ARG A 24 -2.88 -17.42 6.06
CA ARG A 24 -2.81 -16.25 6.92
C ARG A 24 -1.37 -15.93 7.33
N ASN A 25 -1.00 -14.66 7.29
CA ASN A 25 0.25 -14.17 7.82
C ASN A 25 0.30 -14.36 9.34
N GLN A 26 1.30 -15.12 9.79
CA GLN A 26 1.52 -15.38 11.21
C GLN A 26 2.32 -14.27 11.90
N ASN A 27 3.00 -13.41 11.13
CA ASN A 27 3.77 -12.31 11.67
C ASN A 27 2.91 -11.04 11.76
N ILE A 28 3.32 -10.12 12.62
CA ILE A 28 2.80 -8.76 12.67
C ILE A 28 3.96 -7.78 12.58
N GLN A 29 3.64 -6.52 12.29
CA GLN A 29 4.62 -5.46 12.46
C GLN A 29 4.95 -5.32 13.96
N ALA A 30 6.17 -4.91 14.27
CA ALA A 30 6.60 -4.72 15.65
C ALA A 30 5.65 -3.79 16.43
N ILE A 31 5.48 -4.07 17.73
CA ILE A 31 4.51 -3.40 18.61
C ILE A 31 4.71 -1.88 18.63
N ASN A 32 5.95 -1.41 18.51
CA ASN A 32 6.28 0.02 18.44
C ASN A 32 5.56 0.75 17.31
N TRP A 33 5.25 0.04 16.23
CA TRP A 33 4.54 0.58 15.08
C TRP A 33 3.04 0.33 15.11
N THR A 34 2.57 -0.79 15.67
CA THR A 34 1.13 -1.11 15.72
C THR A 34 0.41 -0.47 16.90
N TYR A 35 1.08 -0.36 18.05
CA TYR A 35 0.52 0.19 19.29
C TYR A 35 -0.07 1.59 19.10
N PRO A 36 0.61 2.55 18.44
CA PRO A 36 0.05 3.86 18.19
C PRO A 36 -1.31 3.84 17.50
N TYR A 37 -1.52 2.93 16.55
CA TYR A 37 -2.78 2.87 15.80
C TYR A 37 -3.90 2.24 16.62
N CYS A 38 -3.61 1.13 17.33
CA CYS A 38 -4.62 0.46 18.15
C CYS A 38 -4.99 1.26 19.40
N SER A 39 -3.99 1.79 20.12
CA SER A 39 -4.19 2.73 21.22
C SER A 39 -4.84 4.03 20.75
N GLY A 40 -4.41 4.55 19.59
CA GLY A 40 -5.03 5.70 18.94
C GLY A 40 -6.52 5.51 18.66
N ALA A 41 -6.90 4.33 18.16
CA ALA A 41 -8.30 4.00 17.89
C ALA A 41 -9.13 3.84 19.17
N ALA A 42 -8.54 3.35 20.26
CA ALA A 42 -9.21 3.27 21.55
C ALA A 42 -9.48 4.65 22.17
N ASN A 43 -8.64 5.63 21.85
CA ASN A 43 -8.66 6.99 22.38
C ASN A 43 -9.20 8.03 21.37
N LEU A 44 -9.75 7.58 20.25
CA LEU A 44 -10.30 8.46 19.22
C LEU A 44 -11.53 9.20 19.76
N ASP A 45 -11.50 10.52 19.72
CA ASP A 45 -12.60 11.40 20.12
C ASP A 45 -13.02 12.31 18.95
N MET A 46 -14.03 13.16 19.18
CA MET A 46 -14.57 14.09 18.17
C MET A 46 -13.58 15.16 17.71
N SER A 47 -12.44 15.33 18.39
CA SER A 47 -11.38 16.24 17.95
C SER A 47 -10.55 15.67 16.81
N PHE A 48 -10.71 14.38 16.49
CA PHE A 48 -9.92 13.66 15.49
C PHE A 48 -8.40 13.79 15.68
N GLN A 49 -7.96 14.04 16.92
CA GLN A 49 -6.55 14.06 17.27
C GLN A 49 -6.06 12.64 17.52
N TRP A 50 -4.87 12.33 17.01
CA TRP A 50 -4.24 11.04 17.26
C TRP A 50 -3.62 11.01 18.66
N LYS A 51 -4.41 10.59 19.66
CA LYS A 51 -3.97 10.47 21.06
C LYS A 51 -3.61 9.02 21.37
N VAL A 52 -2.42 8.78 21.90
CA VAL A 52 -1.93 7.44 22.26
C VAL A 52 -1.84 7.34 23.77
N GLY A 53 -2.48 6.31 24.35
CA GLY A 53 -2.35 6.00 25.77
C GLY A 53 -0.92 5.61 26.14
N THR A 54 -0.49 5.93 27.36
CA THR A 54 0.88 5.62 27.84
C THR A 54 0.88 4.41 28.79
N GLU A 55 -0.22 4.13 29.46
CA GLU A 55 -0.32 3.21 30.60
C GLU A 55 -0.11 1.73 30.23
N GLU A 56 -0.58 1.32 29.04
CA GLU A 56 -0.57 -0.10 28.65
C GLU A 56 0.73 -0.52 27.95
N TYR A 57 1.54 0.41 27.46
CA TYR A 57 2.62 0.12 26.51
C TYR A 57 3.67 -0.87 27.06
N ASP A 58 4.17 -0.64 28.28
CA ASP A 58 5.22 -1.47 28.90
C ASP A 58 4.76 -2.90 29.20
N LYS A 59 3.44 -3.10 29.38
CA LYS A 59 2.83 -4.42 29.50
C LYS A 59 2.76 -5.09 28.13
N LEU A 60 2.27 -4.37 27.11
CA LEU A 60 2.01 -4.97 25.80
C LEU A 60 3.27 -5.32 25.03
N VAL A 61 4.35 -4.56 25.17
CA VAL A 61 5.63 -4.87 24.51
C VAL A 61 6.24 -6.21 24.95
N LYS A 62 5.82 -6.71 26.12
CA LYS A 62 6.27 -7.99 26.69
C LYS A 62 5.37 -9.17 26.32
N LEU A 63 4.21 -8.92 25.70
CA LEU A 63 3.29 -9.99 25.33
C LEU A 63 3.82 -10.79 24.14
N PRO A 64 3.60 -12.11 24.10
CA PRO A 64 3.73 -12.90 22.89
C PRO A 64 2.84 -12.34 21.76
N GLU A 65 3.31 -12.37 20.52
CA GLU A 65 2.57 -11.82 19.37
C GLU A 65 1.14 -12.38 19.26
N ALA A 66 0.95 -13.67 19.54
CA ALA A 66 -0.35 -14.34 19.48
C ALA A 66 -1.35 -13.76 20.50
N GLU A 67 -0.88 -13.35 21.68
CA GLU A 67 -1.70 -12.70 22.70
C GLU A 67 -1.97 -11.25 22.34
N TYR A 68 -0.94 -10.53 21.86
CA TYR A 68 -1.09 -9.14 21.43
C TYR A 68 -2.10 -8.99 20.29
N LYS A 69 -2.19 -9.94 19.35
CA LYS A 69 -3.22 -9.93 18.29
C LYS A 69 -4.65 -9.99 18.81
N LYS A 70 -4.85 -10.68 19.94
CA LYS A 70 -6.15 -10.83 20.63
C LYS A 70 -6.42 -9.69 21.61
N TYR A 71 -5.42 -8.86 21.89
CA TYR A 71 -5.57 -7.75 22.82
C TYR A 71 -6.51 -6.67 22.28
N ARG A 72 -7.34 -6.12 23.16
CA ARG A 72 -8.22 -5.00 22.86
C ARG A 72 -7.79 -3.81 23.72
N HIS A 73 -7.24 -2.80 23.07
CA HIS A 73 -6.73 -1.61 23.76
C HIS A 73 -7.89 -0.87 24.42
N GLN A 74 -7.66 -0.46 25.65
CA GLN A 74 -8.63 0.29 26.43
C GLN A 74 -8.40 1.78 26.25
N ARG A 75 -9.45 2.56 26.52
CA ARG A 75 -9.32 4.02 26.59
C ARG A 75 -8.44 4.35 27.80
N SER A 76 -7.44 5.19 27.57
CA SER A 76 -6.47 5.61 28.59
C SER A 76 -6.87 6.95 29.18
N SER A 77 -6.58 7.15 30.47
CA SER A 77 -6.75 8.46 31.10
C SER A 77 -5.57 9.39 30.78
N HIS A 78 -4.36 8.83 30.66
CA HIS A 78 -3.17 9.54 30.24
C HIS A 78 -2.87 9.27 28.78
N THR A 79 -2.85 10.33 27.96
CA THR A 79 -2.55 10.24 26.53
C THR A 79 -1.53 11.28 26.11
N ILE A 80 -0.76 10.94 25.08
CA ILE A 80 0.16 11.85 24.39
C ILE A 80 -0.28 12.03 22.95
N LEU A 81 -0.03 13.21 22.37
CA LEU A 81 -0.32 13.47 20.96
C LEU A 81 0.74 12.77 20.10
N ASN A 82 0.28 11.93 19.17
CA ASN A 82 1.14 11.31 18.18
C ASN A 82 1.24 12.19 16.93
N GLN A 83 2.47 12.43 16.47
CA GLN A 83 2.77 13.36 15.37
C GLN A 83 3.03 12.68 14.02
N TYR A 84 2.83 11.36 13.91
CA TYR A 84 3.03 10.65 12.64
C TYR A 84 1.91 10.94 11.63
N ASN A 85 2.26 10.98 10.33
CA ASN A 85 1.36 11.39 9.24
C ASN A 85 0.65 10.20 8.58
N ASN A 86 -0.06 9.37 9.35
CA ASN A 86 -0.85 8.23 8.85
C ASN A 86 -2.17 8.04 9.63
N PHE A 87 -2.80 9.15 10.06
CA PHE A 87 -4.01 9.12 10.90
C PHE A 87 -5.16 8.31 10.29
N GLY A 88 -5.25 8.23 8.96
CA GLY A 88 -6.30 7.44 8.30
C GLY A 88 -6.30 5.97 8.71
N TYR A 89 -5.16 5.40 9.09
CA TYR A 89 -5.11 4.03 9.57
C TYR A 89 -5.71 3.87 10.98
N VAL A 90 -5.66 4.90 11.82
CA VAL A 90 -6.38 4.93 13.11
C VAL A 90 -7.89 4.79 12.89
N ILE A 91 -8.43 5.47 11.88
CA ILE A 91 -9.85 5.39 11.50
C ILE A 91 -10.20 3.95 11.07
N ILE A 92 -9.33 3.31 10.29
CA ILE A 92 -9.51 1.91 9.91
C ILE A 92 -9.56 0.99 11.14
N VAL A 93 -8.60 1.12 12.06
CA VAL A 93 -8.57 0.30 13.28
C VAL A 93 -9.81 0.57 14.12
N PHE A 94 -10.25 1.83 14.24
CA PHE A 94 -11.48 2.21 14.92
C PHE A 94 -12.72 1.54 14.31
N ILE A 95 -12.88 1.58 12.99
CA ILE A 95 -14.00 0.90 12.31
C ILE A 95 -13.92 -0.61 12.56
N ALA A 96 -12.74 -1.21 12.37
CA ALA A 96 -12.53 -2.65 12.51
C ALA A 96 -12.89 -3.15 13.92
N ARG A 97 -12.38 -2.52 14.97
CA ARG A 97 -12.63 -2.91 16.38
C ARG A 97 -14.08 -2.76 16.81
N ASN A 98 -14.85 -1.88 16.16
CA ASN A 98 -16.28 -1.72 16.45
C ASN A 98 -17.13 -2.77 15.71
N ILE A 99 -16.72 -3.21 14.51
CA ILE A 99 -17.39 -4.28 13.77
C ILE A 99 -17.08 -5.66 14.38
N PHE A 100 -15.81 -5.93 14.72
CA PHE A 100 -15.33 -7.23 15.22
C PHE A 100 -14.89 -7.13 16.70
N PHE A 101 -15.81 -6.72 17.56
CA PHE A 101 -15.50 -6.32 18.95
C PHE A 101 -14.92 -7.45 19.83
N GLU A 102 -15.11 -8.73 19.48
CA GLU A 102 -14.59 -9.88 20.24
C GLU A 102 -13.21 -10.37 19.77
N ALA A 103 -12.71 -9.89 18.62
CA ALA A 103 -11.54 -10.49 17.98
C ALA A 103 -10.19 -10.05 18.58
N GLY A 104 -10.16 -8.89 19.26
CA GLY A 104 -8.93 -8.11 19.49
C GLY A 104 -8.64 -7.18 18.32
N ASP A 105 -7.91 -6.08 18.56
CA ASP A 105 -7.81 -4.98 17.59
C ASP A 105 -7.11 -5.40 16.29
N LEU A 106 -6.02 -6.18 16.35
CA LEU A 106 -5.31 -6.61 15.15
C LEU A 106 -6.07 -7.69 14.37
N ASN A 107 -6.69 -8.65 15.06
CA ASN A 107 -7.54 -9.65 14.39
C ASN A 107 -8.76 -8.98 13.73
N ALA A 108 -9.36 -7.99 14.39
CA ALA A 108 -10.46 -7.22 13.83
C ALA A 108 -10.05 -6.55 12.51
N VAL A 109 -8.85 -5.95 12.46
CA VAL A 109 -8.31 -5.39 11.21
C VAL A 109 -8.13 -6.47 10.14
N ILE A 110 -7.57 -7.63 10.48
CA ILE A 110 -7.39 -8.74 9.52
C ILE A 110 -8.72 -9.19 8.93
N TYR A 111 -9.76 -9.33 9.76
CA TYR A 111 -11.09 -9.72 9.27
C TYR A 111 -11.67 -8.66 8.33
N LEU A 112 -11.52 -7.37 8.67
CA LEU A 112 -11.94 -6.29 7.80
C LEU A 112 -11.15 -6.30 6.46
N GLN A 113 -9.83 -6.50 6.50
CA GLN A 113 -8.99 -6.58 5.30
C GLN A 113 -9.41 -7.76 4.38
N ILE A 114 -9.67 -8.93 4.95
CA ILE A 114 -10.13 -10.12 4.22
C ILE A 114 -11.47 -9.84 3.52
N ILE A 115 -12.42 -9.21 4.23
CA ILE A 115 -13.72 -8.84 3.65
C ILE A 115 -13.55 -7.85 2.50
N ILE A 116 -12.76 -6.79 2.70
CA ILE A 116 -12.49 -5.80 1.65
C ILE A 116 -11.80 -6.45 0.45
N HIS A 117 -10.83 -7.34 0.65
CA HIS A 117 -10.20 -8.10 -0.43
C HIS A 117 -11.21 -8.96 -1.18
N ALA A 118 -12.06 -9.72 -0.48
CA ALA A 118 -13.08 -10.55 -1.11
C ALA A 118 -14.08 -9.71 -1.93
N LEU A 119 -14.52 -8.57 -1.40
CA LEU A 119 -15.39 -7.63 -2.11
C LEU A 119 -14.69 -7.05 -3.35
N THR A 120 -13.43 -6.62 -3.23
CA THR A 120 -12.62 -6.15 -4.36
C THR A 120 -12.52 -7.22 -5.45
N VAL A 121 -12.24 -8.47 -5.10
CA VAL A 121 -12.14 -9.58 -6.05
C VAL A 121 -13.47 -9.82 -6.76
N ILE A 122 -14.56 -9.94 -6.01
CA ILE A 122 -15.91 -10.16 -6.57
C ILE A 122 -16.29 -9.04 -7.54
N LEU A 123 -16.05 -7.78 -7.13
CA LEU A 123 -16.38 -6.61 -7.94
C LEU A 123 -15.57 -6.59 -9.24
N ILE A 124 -14.25 -6.83 -9.20
CA ILE A 124 -13.42 -6.88 -10.41
C ILE A 124 -13.82 -8.06 -11.31
N VAL A 125 -14.05 -9.25 -10.75
CA VAL A 125 -14.52 -10.44 -11.50
C VAL A 125 -15.84 -10.15 -12.22
N SER A 126 -16.74 -9.40 -11.60
CA SER A 126 -18.02 -9.03 -12.21
C SER A 126 -17.85 -8.14 -13.46
N LEU A 127 -16.75 -7.38 -13.54
CA LEU A 127 -16.44 -6.47 -14.65
C LEU A 127 -15.64 -7.15 -15.78
N LEU A 128 -15.02 -8.30 -15.54
CA LEU A 128 -14.28 -9.05 -16.56
C LEU A 128 -15.24 -9.75 -17.52
N LYS A 129 -14.99 -9.63 -18.83
CA LYS A 129 -15.92 -10.07 -19.87
C LYS A 129 -15.92 -11.57 -20.13
N THR A 130 -14.74 -12.19 -20.18
CA THR A 130 -14.58 -13.61 -20.55
C THR A 130 -14.44 -14.49 -19.31
N ARG A 131 -14.90 -15.74 -19.39
CA ARG A 131 -14.79 -16.72 -18.29
C ARG A 131 -13.33 -17.00 -17.93
N SER A 132 -12.46 -17.10 -18.92
CA SER A 132 -11.01 -17.26 -18.76
C SER A 132 -10.39 -16.13 -17.95
N LYS A 133 -10.68 -14.86 -18.26
CA LYS A 133 -10.20 -13.71 -17.46
C LYS A 133 -10.68 -13.80 -16.01
N LYS A 134 -11.94 -14.16 -15.78
CA LYS A 134 -12.49 -14.33 -14.43
C LYS A 134 -11.72 -15.38 -13.63
N LEU A 135 -11.54 -16.57 -14.21
CA LEU A 135 -10.82 -17.66 -13.56
C LEU A 135 -9.36 -17.31 -13.31
N LEU A 136 -8.66 -16.78 -14.32
CA LEU A 136 -7.28 -16.33 -14.18
C LEU A 136 -7.14 -15.30 -13.06
N PHE A 137 -7.99 -14.27 -13.01
CA PHE A 137 -7.92 -13.27 -11.95
C PHE A 137 -8.20 -13.85 -10.56
N ILE A 138 -9.17 -14.77 -10.44
CA ILE A 138 -9.47 -15.47 -9.18
C ILE A 138 -8.24 -16.22 -8.69
N PHE A 139 -7.58 -17.01 -9.54
CA PHE A 139 -6.42 -17.81 -9.12
C PHE A 139 -5.15 -16.97 -8.92
N LEU A 140 -4.89 -16.02 -9.82
CA LEU A 140 -3.66 -15.23 -9.80
C LEU A 140 -3.67 -14.13 -8.73
N TYR A 141 -4.84 -13.56 -8.39
CA TYR A 141 -4.96 -12.49 -7.40
C TYR A 141 -5.83 -12.88 -6.21
N GLY A 142 -7.04 -13.38 -6.46
CA GLY A 142 -8.03 -13.60 -5.39
C GLY A 142 -7.66 -14.67 -4.37
N LEU A 143 -7.20 -15.82 -4.84
CA LEU A 143 -6.84 -17.00 -4.05
C LEU A 143 -5.33 -17.19 -3.93
N ASN A 144 -4.52 -16.27 -4.46
CA ASN A 144 -3.07 -16.40 -4.49
C ASN A 144 -2.50 -16.27 -3.06
N PRO A 145 -1.81 -17.30 -2.53
CA PRO A 145 -1.22 -17.26 -1.19
C PRO A 145 -0.28 -16.08 -0.96
N PHE A 146 0.48 -15.66 -1.98
CA PHE A 146 1.36 -14.49 -1.90
C PHE A 146 0.57 -13.21 -1.65
N ILE A 147 -0.56 -13.01 -2.34
CA ILE A 147 -1.44 -11.85 -2.13
C ILE A 147 -2.07 -11.93 -0.73
N ILE A 148 -2.59 -13.10 -0.37
CA ILE A 148 -3.24 -13.33 0.92
C ILE A 148 -2.30 -13.05 2.09
N HIS A 149 -1.02 -13.39 1.97
CA HIS A 149 0.01 -13.09 2.96
C HIS A 149 0.08 -11.59 3.29
N PHE A 150 -0.09 -10.71 2.30
CA PHE A 150 -0.11 -9.27 2.53
C PHE A 150 -1.49 -8.72 2.89
N VAL A 151 -2.57 -9.35 2.40
CA VAL A 151 -3.95 -9.02 2.81
C VAL A 151 -4.12 -9.23 4.32
N THR A 152 -3.53 -10.29 4.86
CA THR A 152 -3.66 -10.68 6.26
C THR A 152 -2.60 -10.08 7.18
N PHE A 153 -1.77 -9.17 6.67
CA PHE A 153 -0.83 -8.39 7.46
C PHE A 153 -1.55 -7.13 8.00
N PRO A 154 -1.80 -7.02 9.33
CA PRO A 154 -2.63 -5.96 9.93
C PRO A 154 -1.89 -4.62 10.02
N PHE A 155 -1.62 -4.03 8.86
CA PHE A 155 -0.95 -2.75 8.75
C PHE A 155 -1.49 -1.91 7.60
N TYR A 156 -1.07 -0.64 7.53
CA TYR A 156 -1.60 0.32 6.57
C TYR A 156 -1.29 -0.01 5.09
N TYR A 157 -0.38 -0.96 4.83
CA TYR A 157 0.07 -1.33 3.49
C TYR A 157 -1.05 -1.84 2.57
N PHE A 158 -1.93 -2.72 3.08
CA PHE A 158 -3.05 -3.29 2.32
C PHE A 158 -3.95 -2.21 1.73
N TRP A 159 -4.22 -1.16 2.51
CA TRP A 159 -5.18 -0.11 2.18
C TRP A 159 -4.77 0.78 1.01
N THR A 160 -3.50 0.70 0.58
CA THR A 160 -3.06 1.32 -0.67
C THR A 160 -3.71 0.70 -1.92
N VAL A 161 -4.46 -0.39 -1.76
CA VAL A 161 -5.32 -0.98 -2.79
C VAL A 161 -6.49 -0.09 -3.17
N ILE A 162 -6.98 0.80 -2.28
CA ILE A 162 -8.16 1.65 -2.54
C ILE A 162 -8.04 2.44 -3.86
N PRO A 163 -7.03 3.30 -4.06
CA PRO A 163 -6.93 4.10 -5.29
C PRO A 163 -6.70 3.23 -6.52
N CYS A 164 -5.97 2.13 -6.39
CA CYS A 164 -5.74 1.19 -7.49
C CYS A 164 -7.02 0.44 -7.89
N TYR A 165 -7.83 0.04 -6.91
CA TYR A 165 -9.14 -0.56 -7.13
C TYR A 165 -10.07 0.40 -7.86
N LEU A 166 -10.16 1.65 -7.40
CA LEU A 166 -10.97 2.68 -8.05
C LEU A 166 -10.50 2.92 -9.49
N PHE A 167 -9.18 3.02 -9.71
CA PHE A 167 -8.61 3.12 -11.05
C PHE A 167 -9.07 1.96 -11.95
N CYS A 168 -8.89 0.72 -11.50
CA CYS A 168 -9.27 -0.48 -12.24
C CYS A 168 -10.78 -0.56 -12.49
N TRP A 169 -11.59 -0.20 -11.49
CA TRP A 169 -13.05 -0.16 -11.61
C TRP A 169 -13.48 0.80 -12.71
N PHE A 170 -12.97 2.03 -12.71
CA PHE A 170 -13.27 3.02 -13.75
C PHE A 170 -12.73 2.60 -15.13
N TYR A 171 -11.51 2.06 -15.18
CA TYR A 171 -10.90 1.57 -16.41
C TYR A 171 -11.75 0.47 -17.07
N LEU A 172 -12.19 -0.51 -16.30
CA LEU A 172 -13.02 -1.63 -16.77
C LEU A 172 -14.46 -1.19 -17.07
N LYS A 173 -15.01 -0.23 -16.32
CA LYS A 173 -16.39 0.27 -16.43
C LYS A 173 -16.55 1.53 -17.30
N ARG A 174 -15.53 1.90 -18.08
CA ARG A 174 -15.42 3.19 -18.84
C ARG A 174 -16.63 3.66 -19.64
N LYS A 175 -17.58 2.78 -19.98
CA LYS A 175 -18.80 3.12 -20.73
C LYS A 175 -20.01 3.53 -19.86
N THR A 176 -20.00 3.23 -18.57
CA THR A 176 -21.20 3.31 -17.69
C THR A 176 -20.93 3.94 -16.33
N ALA A 177 -19.76 4.54 -16.13
CA ALA A 177 -19.44 5.23 -14.89
C ALA A 177 -20.25 6.54 -14.80
N GLY A 178 -21.20 6.59 -13.87
CA GLY A 178 -22.01 7.78 -13.61
C GLY A 178 -21.29 8.77 -12.70
N VAL A 179 -21.55 10.07 -12.92
CA VAL A 179 -21.00 11.21 -12.12
C VAL A 179 -21.33 11.13 -10.64
N TYR A 180 -22.46 10.53 -10.30
CA TYR A 180 -22.91 10.37 -8.90
C TYR A 180 -21.92 9.54 -8.04
N SER A 181 -20.96 8.85 -8.66
CA SER A 181 -19.90 8.15 -7.94
C SER A 181 -18.76 9.06 -7.42
N ILE A 182 -18.68 10.33 -7.84
CA ILE A 182 -17.51 11.19 -7.56
C ILE A 182 -17.39 11.54 -6.08
N VAL A 183 -18.48 11.82 -5.37
CA VAL A 183 -18.44 12.14 -3.93
C VAL A 183 -17.89 10.98 -3.10
N PRO A 184 -18.46 9.76 -3.13
CA PRO A 184 -17.91 8.64 -2.36
C PRO A 184 -16.48 8.26 -2.80
N VAL A 185 -16.16 8.39 -4.08
CA VAL A 185 -14.78 8.20 -4.59
C VAL A 185 -13.83 9.21 -4.00
N THR A 186 -14.22 10.48 -3.94
CA THR A 186 -13.39 11.56 -3.38
C THR A 186 -13.10 11.31 -1.90
N LEU A 187 -14.09 10.87 -1.13
CA LEU A 187 -13.92 10.49 0.28
C LEU A 187 -12.98 9.29 0.45
N LEU A 188 -13.10 8.25 -0.39
CA LEU A 188 -12.22 7.09 -0.36
C LEU A 188 -10.77 7.43 -0.76
N LEU A 189 -10.58 8.28 -1.78
CA LEU A 189 -9.25 8.74 -2.19
C LEU A 189 -8.62 9.62 -1.10
N TYR A 190 -9.42 10.46 -0.45
CA TYR A 190 -8.99 11.25 0.69
C TYR A 190 -8.59 10.37 1.89
N LEU A 191 -9.39 9.36 2.24
CA LEU A 191 -9.02 8.36 3.23
C LEU A 191 -7.71 7.65 2.87
N SER A 192 -7.52 7.27 1.59
CA SER A 192 -6.25 6.67 1.13
C SER A 192 -5.06 7.59 1.36
N LEU A 193 -5.20 8.90 1.10
CA LEU A 193 -4.15 9.89 1.36
C LEU A 193 -3.81 9.97 2.85
N LEU A 194 -4.83 9.99 3.72
CA LEU A 194 -4.65 10.02 5.18
C LEU A 194 -4.02 8.72 5.72
N ILE A 195 -4.27 7.59 5.08
CA ILE A 195 -3.63 6.31 5.43
C ILE A 195 -2.18 6.32 4.99
N ARG A 196 -1.91 6.79 3.76
CA ARG A 196 -0.56 6.80 3.19
C ARG A 196 -0.40 7.93 2.15
N PRO A 197 0.35 9.00 2.47
CA PRO A 197 0.55 10.12 1.54
C PRO A 197 1.17 9.73 0.19
N THR A 198 1.95 8.64 0.15
CA THR A 198 2.57 8.15 -1.09
C THR A 198 1.57 7.65 -2.14
N THR A 199 0.27 7.59 -1.86
CA THR A 199 -0.75 7.27 -2.88
C THR A 199 -1.16 8.47 -3.73
N VAL A 200 -0.66 9.68 -3.45
CA VAL A 200 -1.09 10.94 -4.10
C VAL A 200 -1.05 10.90 -5.63
N LEU A 201 0.02 10.36 -6.23
CA LEU A 201 0.13 10.31 -7.69
C LEU A 201 -0.89 9.35 -8.33
N VAL A 202 -1.24 8.26 -7.64
CA VAL A 202 -2.28 7.33 -8.11
C VAL A 202 -3.65 7.98 -7.97
N ILE A 203 -3.89 8.72 -6.89
CA ILE A 203 -5.12 9.50 -6.72
C ILE A 203 -5.28 10.50 -7.86
N VAL A 204 -4.22 11.23 -8.22
CA VAL A 204 -4.20 12.12 -9.39
C VAL A 204 -4.50 11.33 -10.67
N ALA A 205 -3.88 10.17 -10.88
CA ALA A 205 -4.14 9.31 -12.03
C ALA A 205 -5.62 8.86 -12.11
N VAL A 206 -6.27 8.60 -10.98
CA VAL A 206 -7.72 8.30 -10.93
C VAL A 206 -8.54 9.50 -11.40
N TYR A 207 -8.26 10.71 -10.92
CA TYR A 207 -8.95 11.92 -11.37
C TYR A 207 -8.72 12.23 -12.85
N VAL A 208 -7.50 12.04 -13.34
CA VAL A 208 -7.19 12.17 -14.78
C VAL A 208 -8.01 11.16 -15.59
N LEU A 209 -8.03 9.89 -15.18
CA LEU A 209 -8.81 8.85 -15.86
C LEU A 209 -10.31 9.19 -15.89
N LEU A 210 -10.85 9.65 -14.75
CA LEU A 210 -12.22 10.12 -14.63
C LEU A 210 -12.52 11.29 -15.57
N PHE A 211 -11.62 12.28 -15.62
CA PHE A 211 -11.78 13.45 -16.47
C PHE A 211 -11.76 13.09 -17.96
N LEU A 212 -10.90 12.14 -18.36
CA LEU A 212 -10.84 11.63 -19.73
C LEU A 212 -12.11 10.88 -20.14
N PHE A 213 -12.77 10.19 -19.20
CA PHE A 213 -14.02 9.46 -19.48
C PHE A 213 -15.28 10.31 -19.34
N ALA A 214 -15.22 11.42 -18.61
CA ALA A 214 -16.33 12.33 -18.41
C ALA A 214 -16.73 13.09 -19.68
N ARG A 215 -18.04 13.33 -19.87
CA ARG A 215 -18.60 14.09 -21.01
C ARG A 215 -19.38 15.32 -20.56
N GLY A 216 -19.27 16.44 -21.28
CA GLY A 216 -20.06 17.66 -20.99
C GLY A 216 -19.94 18.12 -19.52
N ARG A 217 -21.07 18.36 -18.85
CA ARG A 217 -21.14 18.80 -17.44
C ARG A 217 -20.46 17.85 -16.45
N GLN A 218 -20.26 16.58 -16.81
CA GLN A 218 -19.57 15.60 -15.97
C GLN A 218 -18.11 16.00 -15.70
N LYS A 219 -17.44 16.65 -16.67
CA LYS A 219 -16.05 17.13 -16.50
C LYS A 219 -15.94 18.18 -15.41
N LEU A 220 -16.92 19.08 -15.33
CA LEU A 220 -17.00 20.09 -14.28
C LEU A 220 -17.14 19.42 -12.90
N VAL A 221 -17.98 18.39 -12.77
CA VAL A 221 -18.13 17.70 -11.49
C VAL A 221 -16.85 16.95 -11.09
N VAL A 222 -16.16 16.31 -12.03
CA VAL A 222 -14.84 15.68 -11.75
C VAL A 222 -13.83 16.73 -11.30
N PHE A 223 -13.78 17.88 -11.98
CA PHE A 223 -12.91 18.99 -11.61
C PHE A 223 -13.22 19.55 -10.21
N LEU A 224 -14.50 19.78 -9.90
CA LEU A 224 -14.93 20.22 -8.57
C LEU A 224 -14.63 19.16 -7.50
N GLY A 225 -14.76 17.86 -7.82
CA GLY A 225 -14.36 16.77 -6.94
C GLY A 225 -12.86 16.77 -6.65
N PHE A 226 -12.03 17.01 -7.69
CA PHE A 226 -10.58 17.15 -7.52
C PHE A 226 -10.22 18.39 -6.68
N LEU A 227 -10.87 19.52 -6.94
CA LEU A 227 -10.67 20.74 -6.15
C LEU A 227 -11.08 20.53 -4.69
N GLY A 228 -12.21 19.87 -4.45
CA GLY A 228 -12.64 19.48 -3.09
C GLY A 228 -11.63 18.56 -2.41
N PHE A 229 -11.11 17.55 -3.11
CA PHE A 229 -10.02 16.70 -2.61
C PHE A 229 -8.77 17.52 -2.26
N ALA A 230 -8.31 18.39 -3.17
CA ALA A 230 -7.11 19.21 -2.96
C ALA A 230 -7.28 20.17 -1.76
N THR A 231 -8.46 20.77 -1.63
CA THR A 231 -8.80 21.62 -0.48
C THR A 231 -8.80 20.80 0.82
N MET A 232 -9.42 19.62 0.86
CA MET A 232 -9.37 18.77 2.05
C MET A 232 -7.94 18.35 2.39
N ALA A 233 -7.15 17.93 1.40
CA ALA A 233 -5.75 17.57 1.58
C ALA A 233 -4.95 18.74 2.16
N PHE A 234 -5.14 19.96 1.65
CA PHE A 234 -4.43 21.14 2.14
C PHE A 234 -4.88 21.58 3.55
N LEU A 235 -6.18 21.52 3.84
CA LEU A 235 -6.74 21.94 5.14
C LEU A 235 -6.40 20.97 6.27
N PHE A 236 -6.39 19.67 6.00
CA PHE A 236 -6.12 18.63 7.00
C PHE A 236 -4.64 18.23 7.09
N ASP A 237 -3.81 18.62 6.13
CA ASP A 237 -2.34 18.65 6.33
C ASP A 237 -1.92 19.80 7.27
N GLY A 238 -2.90 20.47 7.91
CA GLY A 238 -2.79 21.45 8.99
C GLY A 238 -2.17 20.91 10.28
N LYS A 239 -0.99 20.27 10.18
CA LYS A 239 -0.01 20.30 11.25
C LYS A 239 0.20 21.77 11.66
N PRO A 240 0.52 22.04 12.95
CA PRO A 240 1.07 23.35 13.28
C PRO A 240 2.27 23.59 12.37
N LYS A 241 2.16 24.63 11.54
CA LYS A 241 3.20 25.13 10.63
C LYS A 241 4.41 25.58 11.44
N ASN A 242 5.22 24.63 11.90
CA ASN A 242 6.63 24.87 12.20
C ASN A 242 7.44 24.37 11.00
N PRO A 243 7.53 25.16 9.91
CA PRO A 243 8.30 24.80 8.72
C PRO A 243 9.79 24.58 9.01
N GLU A 244 10.29 25.03 10.15
CA GLU A 244 11.68 24.84 10.57
C GLU A 244 12.00 23.45 11.15
N LYS A 245 11.00 22.56 11.38
CA LYS A 245 11.19 21.43 12.30
C LYS A 245 10.64 20.06 11.87
N ASP A 246 10.35 19.83 10.60
CA ASP A 246 9.91 18.51 10.14
C ASP A 246 10.79 18.05 8.97
N GLU A 247 12.06 17.76 9.26
CA GLU A 247 12.90 17.09 8.28
C GLU A 247 12.32 15.69 8.01
N SER A 248 12.05 15.44 6.73
CA SER A 248 11.20 14.36 6.26
C SER A 248 11.78 12.96 6.54
N THR A 249 10.92 12.04 6.94
CA THR A 249 11.20 10.59 7.06
C THR A 249 11.69 9.95 5.76
N VAL A 250 11.52 10.66 4.63
CA VAL A 250 12.01 10.26 3.31
C VAL A 250 13.53 10.11 3.29
N TRP A 251 14.30 10.95 4.02
CA TRP A 251 15.77 10.90 3.96
C TRP A 251 16.35 9.62 4.53
N HIS A 252 15.80 9.15 5.66
CA HIS A 252 16.18 7.86 6.23
C HIS A 252 15.92 6.74 5.23
N THR A 253 14.69 6.67 4.72
CA THR A 253 14.26 5.67 3.74
C THR A 253 15.15 5.69 2.50
N ALA A 254 15.42 6.87 1.94
CA ALA A 254 16.26 7.04 0.76
C ALA A 254 17.70 6.56 0.98
N PHE A 255 18.28 6.86 2.16
CA PHE A 255 19.63 6.43 2.50
C PHE A 255 19.74 4.91 2.64
N ILE A 256 18.88 4.27 3.45
CA ILE A 256 18.95 2.81 3.63
C ILE A 256 18.51 2.06 2.36
N GLY A 257 17.61 2.65 1.56
CA GLY A 257 17.16 2.09 0.29
C GLY A 257 18.29 1.92 -0.73
N PHE A 258 19.33 2.73 -0.62
CA PHE A 258 20.56 2.56 -1.40
C PHE A 258 21.25 1.20 -1.14
N GLY A 259 21.13 0.69 0.08
CA GLY A 259 21.67 -0.60 0.51
C GLY A 259 20.98 -1.82 -0.08
N ALA A 260 19.89 -1.65 -0.83
CA ALA A 260 19.19 -2.75 -1.52
C ALA A 260 20.06 -3.43 -2.59
N TYR A 261 21.04 -2.72 -3.14
CA TYR A 261 21.91 -3.25 -4.18
C TYR A 261 23.37 -3.20 -3.75
N PRO A 262 24.26 -4.00 -4.38
CA PRO A 262 25.69 -3.90 -4.17
C PRO A 262 26.18 -2.46 -4.35
N ASN A 263 26.81 -1.92 -3.31
CA ASN A 263 27.24 -0.52 -3.22
C ASN A 263 28.65 -0.41 -2.62
N SER A 264 29.33 0.73 -2.86
CA SER A 264 30.75 0.87 -2.48
C SER A 264 30.96 1.10 -0.98
N ARG A 265 29.91 1.53 -0.26
CA ARG A 265 29.97 1.91 1.15
C ARG A 265 29.51 0.82 2.11
N ASN A 266 29.21 -0.38 1.62
CA ASN A 266 28.62 -1.48 2.38
C ASN A 266 27.42 -1.02 3.22
N ILE A 267 26.57 -0.17 2.64
CA ILE A 267 25.31 0.25 3.26
C ILE A 267 24.36 -0.93 3.22
N GLU A 268 23.77 -1.24 4.37
CA GLU A 268 22.74 -2.27 4.50
C GLU A 268 21.34 -1.65 4.43
N MET A 269 20.41 -2.38 3.82
CA MET A 269 18.99 -2.01 3.81
C MET A 269 18.33 -2.39 5.15
N LYS A 270 18.79 -1.79 6.24
CA LYS A 270 18.27 -1.99 7.60
C LYS A 270 18.20 -0.65 8.33
N ASP A 271 17.12 -0.42 9.05
CA ASP A 271 16.94 0.80 9.83
C ASP A 271 18.07 0.98 10.86
N SER A 272 18.49 -0.12 11.50
CA SER A 272 19.58 -0.12 12.50
C SER A 272 20.89 0.41 11.96
N TYR A 273 21.21 0.17 10.69
CA TYR A 273 22.46 0.63 10.08
C TYR A 273 22.64 2.14 10.20
N LEU A 274 21.57 2.92 9.93
CA LEU A 274 21.65 4.38 10.02
C LEU A 274 21.56 4.86 11.47
N TYR A 275 20.84 4.16 12.35
CA TYR A 275 20.83 4.45 13.78
C TYR A 275 22.21 4.29 14.40
N ASP A 276 22.91 3.20 14.09
CA ASP A 276 24.25 2.91 14.60
C ASP A 276 25.25 3.97 14.13
N ARG A 277 25.23 4.36 12.85
CA ARG A 277 26.11 5.42 12.34
C ARG A 277 25.81 6.79 12.94
N TYR A 278 24.55 7.09 13.22
CA TYR A 278 24.19 8.32 13.91
C TYR A 278 24.69 8.29 15.36
N PHE A 279 24.55 7.17 16.05
CA PHE A 279 25.09 6.98 17.39
C PHE A 279 26.62 7.10 17.40
N ASP A 280 27.32 6.48 16.45
CA ASP A 280 28.79 6.55 16.38
C ASP A 280 29.29 7.99 16.25
N SER A 281 28.58 8.82 15.47
CA SER A 281 28.93 10.21 15.20
C SER A 281 28.50 11.20 16.29
N THR A 282 27.37 10.96 16.97
CA THR A 282 26.77 11.93 17.91
C THR A 282 26.66 11.46 19.35
N LYS A 283 26.91 10.16 19.60
CA LYS A 283 26.64 9.46 20.86
C LYS A 283 25.20 9.56 21.35
N THR A 284 24.26 9.91 20.46
CA THR A 284 22.83 10.02 20.77
C THR A 284 22.08 8.78 20.28
N ILE A 285 21.33 8.14 21.18
CA ILE A 285 20.54 6.95 20.86
C ILE A 285 19.23 7.36 20.17
N VAL A 286 18.93 6.67 19.07
CA VAL A 286 17.67 6.82 18.33
C VAL A 286 16.73 5.67 18.69
N SER A 287 15.53 5.99 19.16
CA SER A 287 14.49 5.00 19.49
C SER A 287 13.14 5.40 18.91
N SER A 288 12.50 4.45 18.23
CA SER A 288 11.16 4.56 17.65
C SER A 288 10.04 4.20 18.61
N SER A 289 10.33 3.99 19.90
CA SER A 289 9.30 3.77 20.92
C SER A 289 8.28 4.92 20.88
N PRO A 290 6.97 4.62 20.77
CA PRO A 290 5.96 5.66 20.66
C PRO A 290 5.76 6.45 21.94
N ILE A 291 6.16 5.90 23.10
CA ILE A 291 5.98 6.54 24.42
C ILE A 291 7.27 7.18 24.90
N THR A 292 8.37 6.42 24.89
CA THR A 292 9.66 6.79 25.49
C THR A 292 10.76 7.03 24.47
N GLY A 293 10.45 6.90 23.17
CA GLY A 293 11.44 6.99 22.11
C GLY A 293 11.92 8.41 21.87
N THR A 294 13.19 8.55 21.52
CA THR A 294 13.81 9.85 21.23
C THR A 294 13.24 10.51 19.97
N PHE A 295 12.51 9.76 19.12
CA PHE A 295 11.74 10.31 18.00
C PHE A 295 10.57 11.21 18.41
N GLN A 296 10.13 11.18 19.68
CA GLN A 296 9.18 12.16 20.22
C GLN A 296 9.85 13.53 20.49
N ASN A 297 11.17 13.56 20.65
CA ASN A 297 11.92 14.81 20.79
C ASN A 297 12.17 15.42 19.40
N VAL A 298 11.52 16.54 19.12
CA VAL A 298 11.62 17.24 17.83
C VAL A 298 13.07 17.65 17.50
N SER A 299 13.87 18.04 18.49
CA SER A 299 15.27 18.40 18.28
C SER A 299 16.10 17.20 17.83
N THR A 300 16.01 16.08 18.56
CA THR A 300 16.71 14.84 18.22
C THR A 300 16.26 14.28 16.87
N LYS A 301 14.95 14.31 16.61
CA LYS A 301 14.36 13.89 15.35
C LYS A 301 14.91 14.68 14.16
N ASN A 302 14.98 16.00 14.27
CA ASN A 302 15.53 16.85 13.21
C ASN A 302 17.03 16.65 13.04
N ALA A 303 17.80 16.62 14.13
CA ALA A 303 19.23 16.34 14.04
C ALA A 303 19.52 15.00 13.32
N TYR A 304 18.72 13.97 13.62
CA TYR A 304 18.81 12.67 12.95
C TYR A 304 18.47 12.73 11.46
N PHE A 305 17.33 13.33 11.08
CA PHE A 305 16.94 13.41 9.66
C PHE A 305 17.86 14.32 8.85
N GLY A 306 18.44 15.35 9.47
CA GLY A 306 19.44 16.22 8.86
C GLY A 306 20.74 15.48 8.60
N PHE A 307 21.17 14.64 9.56
CA PHE A 307 22.27 13.71 9.35
C PHE A 307 21.97 12.76 8.18
N ALA A 308 20.82 12.10 8.18
CA ALA A 308 20.42 11.17 7.11
C ALA A 308 20.38 11.85 5.73
N LYS A 309 19.84 13.08 5.65
CA LYS A 309 19.81 13.91 4.46
C LYS A 309 21.23 14.21 3.96
N ASN A 310 22.13 14.63 4.84
CA ASN A 310 23.51 14.91 4.46
C ASN A 310 24.24 13.68 3.95
N GLN A 311 24.03 12.52 4.59
CA GLN A 311 24.57 11.24 4.13
C GLN A 311 24.05 10.87 2.73
N TYR A 312 22.74 11.01 2.49
CA TYR A 312 22.13 10.75 1.19
C TYR A 312 22.59 11.74 0.10
N LEU A 313 22.73 13.03 0.43
CA LEU A 313 23.23 14.02 -0.52
C LEU A 313 24.71 13.78 -0.88
N SER A 314 25.52 13.27 0.05
CA SER A 314 26.88 12.80 -0.25
C SER A 314 26.85 11.61 -1.23
N LEU A 315 25.98 10.61 -0.99
CA LEU A 315 25.77 9.51 -1.95
C LEU A 315 25.35 10.02 -3.33
N LEU A 316 24.43 11.00 -3.37
CA LEU A 316 23.98 11.59 -4.62
C LEU A 316 25.09 12.34 -5.36
N LYS A 317 26.11 12.85 -4.68
CA LYS A 317 27.26 13.48 -5.36
C LYS A 317 28.21 12.43 -5.93
N GLU A 318 28.48 11.38 -5.16
CA GLU A 318 29.55 10.42 -5.44
C GLU A 318 29.09 9.22 -6.30
N GLU A 319 27.83 8.78 -6.18
CA GLU A 319 27.32 7.53 -6.77
C GLU A 319 26.07 7.74 -7.67
N LYS A 320 25.96 8.90 -8.35
CA LYS A 320 24.83 9.29 -9.22
C LYS A 320 24.33 8.18 -10.15
N ILE A 321 25.26 7.56 -10.87
CA ILE A 321 24.93 6.53 -11.87
C ILE A 321 24.35 5.29 -11.20
N ARG A 322 24.84 4.90 -10.01
CA ARG A 322 24.31 3.76 -9.27
C ARG A 322 22.93 4.05 -8.70
N LEU A 323 22.69 5.28 -8.23
CA LEU A 323 21.35 5.71 -7.81
C LEU A 323 20.36 5.64 -8.98
N LEU A 324 20.73 6.17 -10.15
CA LEU A 324 19.89 6.10 -11.35
C LEU A 324 19.62 4.65 -11.76
N ARG A 325 20.65 3.80 -11.78
CA ARG A 325 20.52 2.37 -12.04
C ARG A 325 19.53 1.73 -11.07
N ASN A 326 19.71 1.93 -9.75
CA ASN A 326 18.85 1.34 -8.74
C ASN A 326 17.39 1.83 -8.89
N ALA A 327 17.19 3.13 -9.16
CA ALA A 327 15.87 3.69 -9.45
C ALA A 327 15.21 3.04 -10.68
N SER A 328 15.97 2.81 -11.75
CA SER A 328 15.46 2.10 -12.94
C SER A 328 15.09 0.64 -12.61
N LEU A 329 15.93 -0.08 -11.87
CA LEU A 329 15.65 -1.45 -11.44
C LEU A 329 14.38 -1.51 -10.58
N ASN A 330 14.28 -0.65 -9.57
CA ASN A 330 13.12 -0.51 -8.71
C ASN A 330 11.84 -0.22 -9.52
N MET A 331 11.94 0.61 -10.56
CA MET A 331 10.80 0.92 -11.43
C MET A 331 10.35 -0.32 -12.21
N LEU A 332 11.28 -1.14 -12.71
CA LEU A 332 10.94 -2.40 -13.38
C LEU A 332 10.26 -3.37 -12.41
N GLU A 333 10.80 -3.53 -11.20
CA GLU A 333 10.23 -4.42 -10.17
C GLU A 333 8.81 -4.03 -9.76
N ALA A 334 8.47 -2.74 -9.84
CA ALA A 334 7.13 -2.25 -9.59
C ALA A 334 6.09 -2.73 -10.62
N PHE A 335 6.50 -3.34 -11.73
CA PHE A 335 5.60 -4.00 -12.68
C PHE A 335 5.51 -5.52 -12.46
N SER A 336 6.01 -6.00 -11.32
CA SER A 336 6.16 -7.41 -10.97
C SER A 336 5.78 -7.67 -9.51
N TYR A 337 6.41 -8.65 -8.86
CA TYR A 337 6.19 -9.00 -7.45
C TYR A 337 7.04 -8.18 -6.46
N GLY A 338 7.91 -7.28 -6.94
CA GLY A 338 8.72 -6.39 -6.10
C GLY A 338 10.10 -6.95 -5.71
N TYR A 339 10.77 -6.24 -4.80
CA TYR A 339 12.12 -6.52 -4.31
C TYR A 339 12.09 -7.45 -3.09
N ILE A 340 12.83 -8.56 -3.13
CA ILE A 340 12.91 -9.53 -2.02
C ILE A 340 14.29 -9.43 -1.36
N ILE A 341 14.31 -8.93 -0.11
CA ILE A 341 15.53 -8.53 0.62
C ILE A 341 16.58 -9.65 0.67
N ASP A 342 16.16 -10.87 0.97
CA ASP A 342 17.08 -12.00 1.21
C ASP A 342 17.34 -12.87 -0.04
N HIS A 343 16.70 -12.57 -1.17
CA HIS A 343 16.73 -13.44 -2.35
C HIS A 343 17.03 -12.66 -3.64
N LYS A 344 18.30 -12.30 -3.84
CA LYS A 344 18.76 -11.54 -5.02
C LYS A 344 18.37 -12.17 -6.36
N THR A 345 18.39 -13.49 -6.49
CA THR A 345 17.97 -14.18 -7.73
C THR A 345 16.50 -13.93 -8.03
N VAL A 346 15.65 -13.93 -7.00
CA VAL A 346 14.22 -13.64 -7.12
C VAL A 346 14.02 -12.17 -7.50
N THR A 347 14.77 -11.25 -6.88
CA THR A 347 14.82 -9.83 -7.27
C THR A 347 15.17 -9.65 -8.76
N TYR A 348 16.19 -10.32 -9.29
CA TYR A 348 16.52 -10.23 -10.73
C TYR A 348 15.45 -10.84 -11.64
N ALA A 349 14.82 -11.94 -11.24
CA ALA A 349 13.66 -12.47 -11.94
C ALA A 349 12.48 -11.49 -11.91
N SER A 350 12.30 -10.74 -10.81
CA SER A 350 11.28 -9.70 -10.66
C SER A 350 11.46 -8.59 -11.70
N ILE A 351 12.70 -8.11 -11.85
CA ILE A 351 13.09 -7.11 -12.84
C ILE A 351 12.77 -7.59 -14.26
N PHE A 352 13.14 -8.83 -14.59
CA PHE A 352 12.87 -9.40 -15.92
C PHE A 352 11.37 -9.52 -16.21
N VAL A 353 10.59 -10.03 -15.26
CA VAL A 353 9.13 -10.10 -15.37
C VAL A 353 8.55 -8.70 -15.54
N GLY A 354 9.00 -7.72 -14.76
CA GLY A 354 8.56 -6.34 -14.84
C GLY A 354 8.79 -5.72 -16.22
N LEU A 355 9.99 -5.91 -16.79
CA LEU A 355 10.32 -5.48 -18.15
C LEU A 355 9.37 -6.10 -19.19
N PHE A 356 9.09 -7.40 -19.06
CA PHE A 356 8.17 -8.10 -19.94
C PHE A 356 6.72 -7.56 -19.82
N ILE A 357 6.24 -7.29 -18.61
CA ILE A 357 4.92 -6.70 -18.38
C ILE A 357 4.83 -5.28 -18.96
N ILE A 358 5.88 -4.47 -18.83
CA ILE A 358 5.95 -3.14 -19.47
C ILE A 358 5.87 -3.28 -20.99
N GLY A 359 6.69 -4.16 -21.57
CA GLY A 359 6.68 -4.43 -23.01
C GLY A 359 5.30 -4.87 -23.51
N TYR A 360 4.65 -5.77 -22.77
CA TYR A 360 3.28 -6.22 -23.06
C TYR A 360 2.27 -5.07 -22.99
N ALA A 361 2.31 -4.26 -21.93
CA ALA A 361 1.41 -3.12 -21.77
C ALA A 361 1.56 -2.10 -22.90
N ILE A 362 2.80 -1.84 -23.36
CA ILE A 362 3.07 -0.97 -24.51
C ILE A 362 2.54 -1.61 -25.80
N TYR A 363 2.89 -2.87 -26.06
CA TYR A 363 2.49 -3.60 -27.27
C TYR A 363 0.97 -3.66 -27.45
N ARG A 364 0.22 -3.91 -26.37
CA ARG A 364 -1.26 -3.95 -26.37
C ARG A 364 -1.92 -2.60 -26.14
N ARG A 365 -1.14 -1.52 -26.02
CA ARG A 365 -1.62 -0.15 -25.74
C ARG A 365 -2.44 -0.04 -24.46
N TYR A 366 -2.11 -0.84 -23.45
CA TYR A 366 -2.67 -0.74 -22.10
C TYR A 366 -2.00 0.39 -21.28
N TYR A 367 -1.77 1.53 -21.92
CA TYR A 367 -1.03 2.66 -21.34
C TYR A 367 -1.63 3.16 -20.03
N ALA A 368 -2.95 3.21 -19.90
CA ALA A 368 -3.60 3.65 -18.66
C ALA A 368 -3.25 2.75 -17.45
N LEU A 369 -3.25 1.43 -17.63
CA LEU A 369 -2.86 0.50 -16.57
C LEU A 369 -1.37 0.64 -16.25
N GLY A 370 -0.51 0.78 -17.26
CA GLY A 370 0.91 1.03 -17.06
C GLY A 370 1.21 2.34 -16.34
N ILE A 371 0.51 3.43 -16.69
CA ILE A 371 0.62 4.73 -16.02
C ILE A 371 0.17 4.63 -14.57
N CYS A 372 -0.89 3.86 -14.26
CA CYS A 372 -1.31 3.67 -12.87
C CYS A 372 -0.23 3.01 -12.02
N ILE A 373 0.42 1.96 -12.54
CA ILE A 373 1.53 1.28 -11.88
C ILE A 373 2.71 2.25 -11.70
N PHE A 374 3.07 2.98 -12.76
CA PHE A 374 4.13 3.99 -12.72
C PHE A 374 3.85 5.09 -11.69
N CYS A 375 2.63 5.66 -11.66
CA CYS A 375 2.24 6.66 -10.68
C CYS A 375 2.32 6.13 -9.25
N TYR A 376 1.98 4.86 -9.02
CA TYR A 376 2.16 4.23 -7.71
C TYR A 376 3.63 4.14 -7.33
N ALA A 377 4.47 3.67 -8.27
CA ALA A 377 5.89 3.46 -8.05
C ALA A 377 6.65 4.78 -7.84
N ALA A 378 6.38 5.78 -8.68
CA ALA A 378 7.12 7.03 -8.76
C ALA A 378 7.16 7.84 -7.45
N THR A 379 6.26 7.58 -6.49
CA THR A 379 6.28 8.26 -5.19
C THR A 379 7.36 7.75 -4.24
N TYR A 380 7.96 6.58 -4.48
CA TYR A 380 9.01 6.04 -3.61
C TYR A 380 10.10 5.22 -4.31
N THR A 381 9.81 4.56 -5.44
CA THR A 381 10.79 3.72 -6.15
C THR A 381 12.06 4.43 -6.64
N PRO A 382 12.05 5.77 -6.90
CA PRO A 382 13.30 6.47 -7.24
C PRO A 382 14.37 6.43 -6.14
N PHE A 383 13.99 6.17 -4.88
CA PHE A 383 14.91 6.21 -3.74
C PHE A 383 14.78 5.01 -2.79
N TYR A 384 13.80 4.13 -2.98
CA TYR A 384 13.63 2.92 -2.15
C TYR A 384 13.05 1.76 -2.97
N PRO A 385 13.57 0.52 -2.84
CA PRO A 385 13.05 -0.60 -3.61
C PRO A 385 11.58 -0.94 -3.26
N PRO A 386 10.77 -1.39 -4.23
CA PRO A 386 9.39 -1.78 -4.00
C PRO A 386 9.30 -3.13 -3.31
N ILE A 387 9.55 -3.15 -2.01
CA ILE A 387 9.26 -4.35 -1.21
C ILE A 387 7.76 -4.68 -1.31
N PRO A 388 7.38 -5.97 -1.41
CA PRO A 388 6.02 -6.39 -1.72
C PRO A 388 4.92 -5.72 -0.91
N ALA A 389 5.13 -5.57 0.41
CA ALA A 389 4.16 -4.90 1.28
C ALA A 389 3.95 -3.43 0.86
N TYR A 390 5.01 -2.71 0.52
CA TYR A 390 4.94 -1.29 0.17
C TYR A 390 4.32 -1.09 -1.21
N HIS A 391 4.36 -2.12 -2.04
CA HIS A 391 3.86 -2.16 -3.41
C HIS A 391 2.45 -2.76 -3.54
N PHE A 392 1.84 -3.19 -2.44
CA PHE A 392 0.63 -4.02 -2.47
C PHE A 392 -0.49 -3.47 -3.35
N GLY A 393 -0.76 -2.17 -3.30
CA GLY A 393 -1.84 -1.57 -4.10
C GLY A 393 -1.66 -1.77 -5.61
N ALA A 394 -0.42 -1.71 -6.10
CA ALA A 394 -0.11 -1.88 -7.52
C ALA A 394 -0.20 -3.35 -7.97
N PHE A 395 -0.11 -4.34 -7.07
CA PHE A 395 -0.36 -5.74 -7.44
C PHE A 395 -1.72 -5.92 -8.10
N LEU A 396 -2.77 -5.26 -7.62
CA LEU A 396 -4.09 -5.35 -8.25
C LEU A 396 -4.04 -4.99 -9.75
N VAL A 397 -3.31 -3.93 -10.10
CA VAL A 397 -3.19 -3.46 -11.49
C VAL A 397 -2.29 -4.39 -12.31
N VAL A 398 -1.16 -4.82 -11.74
CA VAL A 398 -0.25 -5.81 -12.36
C VAL A 398 -1.00 -7.10 -12.68
N PHE A 399 -1.75 -7.66 -11.72
CA PHE A 399 -2.48 -8.92 -11.92
C PHE A 399 -3.64 -8.79 -12.93
N ILE A 400 -4.21 -7.60 -13.11
CA ILE A 400 -5.15 -7.35 -14.22
C ILE A 400 -4.44 -7.43 -15.57
N LEU A 401 -3.25 -6.83 -15.70
CA LEU A 401 -2.45 -6.95 -16.93
C LEU A 401 -2.06 -8.40 -17.22
N VAL A 402 -1.57 -9.12 -16.21
CA VAL A 402 -1.22 -10.55 -16.33
C VAL A 402 -2.44 -11.38 -16.71
N THR A 403 -3.62 -11.07 -16.15
CA THR A 403 -4.88 -11.73 -16.51
C THR A 403 -5.22 -11.52 -17.99
N PHE A 404 -4.99 -10.32 -18.53
CA PHE A 404 -5.23 -10.03 -19.95
C PHE A 404 -4.26 -10.79 -20.85
N LEU A 405 -2.98 -10.82 -20.48
CA LEU A 405 -1.97 -11.60 -21.20
C LEU A 405 -2.33 -13.09 -21.20
N GLY A 406 -2.63 -13.67 -20.04
CA GLY A 406 -2.95 -15.09 -19.92
C GLY A 406 -4.18 -15.48 -20.74
N ASP A 407 -5.21 -14.63 -20.77
CA ASP A 407 -6.41 -14.85 -21.60
C ASP A 407 -6.08 -14.88 -23.11
N GLU A 408 -5.23 -13.97 -23.56
CA GLU A 408 -4.80 -13.91 -24.96
C GLU A 408 -3.98 -15.14 -25.36
N LEU A 409 -3.08 -15.59 -24.50
CA LEU A 409 -2.28 -16.80 -24.71
C LEU A 409 -3.16 -18.05 -24.76
N LEU A 410 -4.13 -18.19 -23.85
CA LEU A 410 -5.07 -19.31 -23.85
C LEU A 410 -5.92 -19.34 -25.13
N GLN A 411 -6.42 -18.18 -25.58
CA GLN A 411 -7.19 -18.11 -26.83
C GLN A 411 -6.34 -18.46 -28.06
N ALA A 412 -5.08 -18.03 -28.10
CA ALA A 412 -4.15 -18.40 -29.16
C ALA A 412 -3.88 -19.91 -29.20
N ALA A 413 -3.68 -20.55 -28.03
CA ALA A 413 -3.46 -21.99 -27.92
C ALA A 413 -4.68 -22.80 -28.38
N VAL A 414 -5.89 -22.40 -27.99
CA VAL A 414 -7.14 -23.05 -28.45
C VAL A 414 -7.31 -22.93 -29.96
N LYS A 415 -6.97 -21.77 -30.54
CA LYS A 415 -7.03 -21.57 -32.00
C LYS A 415 -6.01 -22.45 -32.74
N ALA A 416 -4.82 -22.63 -32.18
CA ALA A 416 -3.79 -23.49 -32.76
C ALA A 416 -4.19 -24.98 -32.72
N SER A 417 -4.76 -25.45 -31.61
CA SER A 417 -5.21 -26.85 -31.48
C SER A 417 -6.41 -27.19 -32.37
N GLY A 418 -7.33 -26.24 -32.57
CA GLY A 418 -8.47 -26.41 -33.48
C GLY A 418 -8.05 -26.56 -34.95
N ARG A 419 -6.96 -25.92 -35.38
CA ARG A 419 -6.44 -26.04 -36.75
C ARG A 419 -5.78 -27.40 -37.03
N ASN A 420 -5.19 -28.03 -36.01
CA ASN A 420 -4.56 -29.34 -36.13
C ASN A 420 -5.57 -30.50 -36.15
N LYS A 421 -6.83 -30.28 -35.76
CA LYS A 421 -7.90 -31.28 -35.90
C LYS A 421 -8.60 -31.26 -37.27
N ALA A 422 -8.36 -30.21 -38.07
CA ALA A 422 -8.97 -30.03 -39.39
C ALA A 422 -8.03 -30.35 -40.55
N ARG A 423 -6.79 -30.75 -40.25
CA ARG A 423 -5.81 -31.34 -41.16
C ARG A 423 -5.64 -32.79 -40.78
#